data_AF-A0A838W0W2-F1
#
_entry.id   AF-A0A838W0W2-F1
#
_cell.length_a   1.000
_cell.length_b   1.000
_cell.length_c   1.000
_cell.angle_alpha   90.00
_cell.angle_beta   90.00
_cell.angle_gamma   90.00
#
_symmetry.space_group_name_H-M   'P 1'
#
loop_
_entity.id
_entity.type
_entity.pdbx_description
1 polymer ?
#
loop_
_entity_poly.entity_id
_entity_poly.type
_entity_poly.pdbx_seq_one_letter_code
_entity_poly.pdbx_strand_id
1 'polypeptide(L)'
;VKLNIHDKDFIASETGVGPVDAVLKAIQTIANEIASIRIREYKLDSITGGSDASAEVSVKVEDKEGNVISSRKSGKDIVVTSVQAVIDAINTSMLKNLIENEN
;
A
#
# COMPACT_ATOMS: atom_id res chain seq x y z
N VAL A 1 9.67 -4.81 -7.77
CA VAL A 1 8.98 -3.51 -7.56
C VAL A 1 10.00 -2.39 -7.63
N LYS A 2 9.67 -1.29 -8.29
CA LYS A 2 10.46 -0.05 -8.31
C LYS A 2 9.56 1.09 -7.83
N LEU A 3 9.95 1.77 -6.76
CA LEU A 3 9.27 2.96 -6.24
C LEU A 3 10.20 4.18 -6.36
N ASN A 4 9.64 5.33 -6.70
CA ASN A 4 10.37 6.60 -6.68
C ASN A 4 9.91 7.39 -5.45
N ILE A 5 10.84 7.76 -4.60
CA ILE A 5 10.58 8.43 -3.32
C ILE A 5 11.60 9.55 -3.15
N HIS A 6 11.13 10.80 -3.11
CA HIS A 6 11.97 12.00 -3.07
C HIS A 6 13.10 11.96 -4.13
N ASP A 7 12.74 11.75 -5.39
CA ASP A 7 13.64 11.65 -6.55
C ASP A 7 14.68 10.52 -6.49
N LYS A 8 14.56 9.60 -5.52
CA LYS A 8 15.40 8.41 -5.41
C LYS A 8 14.61 7.15 -5.75
N ASP A 9 15.20 6.33 -6.61
CA ASP A 9 14.64 5.04 -6.96
C ASP A 9 15.01 3.97 -5.92
N PHE A 10 14.00 3.26 -5.42
CA PHE A 10 14.11 2.10 -4.55
C PHE A 10 13.60 0.87 -5.28
N ILE A 11 14.36 -0.21 -5.22
CA ILE A 11 14.05 -1.46 -5.92
C ILE A 11 14.07 -2.58 -4.89
N ALA A 12 12.97 -3.33 -4.84
CA ALA A 12 12.86 -4.54 -4.03
C ALA A 12 12.16 -5.65 -4.81
N SER A 13 12.50 -6.88 -4.50
CA SER A 13 11.88 -8.07 -5.07
C SER A 13 11.67 -9.07 -3.94
N GLU A 14 10.46 -9.61 -3.85
CA GLU A 14 10.08 -10.53 -2.79
C GLU A 14 9.29 -11.70 -3.36
N THR A 15 9.27 -12.81 -2.61
CA THR A 15 8.46 -13.98 -2.93
C THR A 15 7.23 -14.03 -2.02
N GLY A 16 6.16 -14.61 -2.54
CA GLY A 16 4.90 -14.71 -1.82
C GLY A 16 4.04 -15.86 -2.32
N VAL A 17 2.95 -16.12 -1.60
CA VAL A 17 1.96 -17.15 -1.94
C VAL A 17 1.27 -16.83 -3.27
N GLY A 18 1.20 -15.55 -3.63
CA GLY A 18 0.66 -15.08 -4.90
C GLY A 18 1.20 -13.70 -5.28
N PRO A 19 0.79 -13.16 -6.45
CA PRO A 19 1.32 -11.90 -6.98
C PRO A 19 1.04 -10.72 -6.04
N VAL A 20 -0.13 -10.69 -5.39
CA VAL A 20 -0.49 -9.67 -4.40
C VAL A 20 0.44 -9.75 -3.18
N ASP A 21 0.63 -10.94 -2.61
CA ASP A 21 1.51 -11.12 -1.45
C ASP A 21 2.96 -10.71 -1.77
N ALA A 22 3.48 -11.15 -2.91
CA ALA A 22 4.83 -10.82 -3.35
C ALA A 22 5.05 -9.31 -3.52
N VAL A 23 4.10 -8.62 -4.17
CA VAL A 23 4.24 -7.17 -4.39
C VAL A 23 4.08 -6.38 -3.08
N LEU A 24 3.16 -6.79 -2.20
CA LEU A 24 2.96 -6.13 -0.90
C LEU A 24 4.17 -6.29 0.01
N LYS A 25 4.80 -7.48 0.04
CA LYS A 25 6.06 -7.70 0.76
C LYS A 25 7.17 -6.80 0.24
N ALA A 26 7.34 -6.72 -1.08
CA ALA A 26 8.38 -5.85 -1.67
C ALA A 26 8.14 -4.37 -1.35
N ILE A 27 6.90 -3.90 -1.38
CA ILE A 27 6.54 -2.53 -0.98
C ILE A 27 6.81 -2.33 0.52
N GLN A 28 6.44 -3.30 1.37
CA GLN A 28 6.62 -3.26 2.81
C GLN A 28 8.11 -3.19 3.20
N THR A 29 8.99 -3.90 2.49
CA THR A 29 10.45 -3.81 2.66
C THR A 29 10.94 -2.38 2.42
N ILE A 30 10.57 -1.77 1.29
CA ILE A 30 10.95 -0.39 0.96
C ILE A 30 10.35 0.62 1.97
N ALA A 31 9.07 0.46 2.32
CA ALA A 31 8.36 1.39 3.22
C ALA A 31 8.93 1.37 4.65
N ASN A 32 9.36 0.20 5.13
CA ASN A 32 10.01 0.07 6.43
C ASN A 32 11.36 0.78 6.48
N GLU A 33 12.16 0.70 5.40
CA GLU A 33 13.48 1.37 5.34
C GLU A 33 13.37 2.90 5.38
N ILE A 34 12.27 3.46 4.89
CA ILE A 34 12.14 4.90 4.66
C ILE A 34 11.35 5.61 5.76
N ALA A 35 10.24 5.00 6.19
CA ALA A 35 9.25 5.69 7.04
C ALA A 35 8.75 4.85 8.22
N SER A 36 9.26 3.62 8.41
CA SER A 36 8.80 2.69 9.46
C SER A 36 7.27 2.48 9.46
N ILE A 37 6.67 2.47 8.26
CA ILE A 37 5.23 2.28 8.07
C ILE A 37 4.93 0.80 7.86
N ARG A 38 3.98 0.23 8.61
CA ARG A 38 3.52 -1.16 8.46
C ARG A 38 2.09 -1.26 7.95
N ILE A 39 1.83 -2.24 7.09
CA ILE A 39 0.46 -2.63 6.73
C ILE A 39 -0.14 -3.38 7.93
N ARG A 40 -1.28 -2.87 8.45
CA ARG A 40 -2.03 -3.47 9.55
C ARG A 40 -3.17 -4.34 9.09
N GLU A 41 -3.89 -3.86 8.09
CA GLU A 41 -5.04 -4.55 7.52
C GLU A 41 -4.98 -4.47 6.01
N TYR A 42 -5.34 -5.58 5.38
CA TYR A 42 -5.58 -5.69 3.96
C TYR A 42 -6.86 -6.50 3.78
N LYS A 43 -7.84 -5.94 3.06
CA LYS A 43 -9.11 -6.58 2.76
C LYS A 43 -9.41 -6.45 1.28
N LEU A 44 -9.79 -7.55 0.66
CA LEU A 44 -10.21 -7.63 -0.73
C LEU A 44 -11.66 -8.13 -0.75
N ASP A 45 -12.55 -7.34 -1.32
CA ASP A 45 -13.97 -7.66 -1.49
C ASP A 45 -14.34 -7.60 -2.96
N SER A 46 -15.31 -8.42 -3.39
CA SER A 46 -15.90 -8.30 -4.73
C SER A 46 -17.03 -7.26 -4.71
N ILE A 47 -17.02 -6.32 -5.65
CA ILE A 47 -18.11 -5.34 -5.82
C ILE A 47 -19.24 -5.95 -6.65
N THR A 48 -18.89 -6.65 -7.72
CA THR A 48 -19.83 -7.32 -8.62
C THR A 48 -19.52 -8.82 -8.68
N GLY A 49 -20.49 -9.62 -9.11
CA GLY A 49 -20.27 -11.05 -9.39
C GLY A 49 -19.90 -11.28 -10.85
N GLY A 50 -19.36 -12.46 -11.15
CA GLY A 50 -18.96 -12.87 -12.51
C GLY A 50 -17.45 -12.88 -12.71
N SER A 51 -16.99 -13.39 -13.86
CA SER A 51 -15.56 -13.46 -14.21
C SER A 51 -14.94 -12.10 -14.54
N ASP A 52 -15.77 -11.09 -14.81
CA ASP A 52 -15.40 -9.71 -15.09
C ASP A 52 -15.61 -8.78 -13.87
N ALA A 53 -15.80 -9.39 -12.69
CA ALA A 53 -16.06 -8.70 -11.45
C ALA A 53 -14.99 -7.65 -11.13
N SER A 54 -15.45 -6.49 -10.66
CA SER A 54 -14.55 -5.52 -10.04
C SER A 54 -14.36 -5.88 -8.57
N ALA A 55 -13.16 -5.68 -8.06
CA ALA A 55 -12.85 -5.81 -6.64
C ALA A 55 -12.69 -4.44 -5.98
N GLU A 56 -12.93 -4.38 -4.68
CA GLU A 56 -12.54 -3.30 -3.79
C GLU A 56 -11.42 -3.81 -2.88
N VAL A 57 -10.35 -3.03 -2.76
CA VAL A 57 -9.28 -3.24 -1.81
C VAL A 57 -9.34 -2.15 -0.75
N SER A 58 -9.44 -2.55 0.51
CA SER A 58 -9.26 -1.68 1.67
C SER A 58 -7.94 -1.99 2.37
N VAL A 59 -7.16 -0.97 2.68
CA VAL A 59 -5.87 -1.09 3.37
C VAL A 59 -5.87 -0.18 4.59
N LYS A 60 -5.29 -0.63 5.70
CA LYS A 60 -4.85 0.24 6.79
C LYS A 60 -3.35 0.12 6.99
N VAL A 61 -2.67 1.25 7.09
CA VAL A 61 -1.25 1.33 7.46
C VAL A 61 -1.12 2.05 8.79
N GLU A 62 -0.07 1.72 9.53
CA GLU A 62 0.29 2.35 10.79
C GLU A 62 1.74 2.83 10.74
N ASP A 63 1.99 4.06 11.15
CA ASP A 63 3.34 4.60 11.27
C ASP A 63 3.97 4.29 12.64
N LYS A 64 5.22 4.74 12.82
CA LYS A 64 5.98 4.54 14.06
C LYS A 64 5.33 5.19 15.30
N GLU A 65 4.47 6.18 15.11
CA GLU A 65 3.82 6.92 16.20
C GLU A 65 2.46 6.31 16.57
N GLY A 66 2.03 5.27 15.84
CA GLY A 66 0.78 4.57 16.05
C GLY A 66 -0.40 5.22 15.31
N ASN A 67 -0.15 6.20 14.44
CA ASN A 67 -1.22 6.77 13.62
C ASN A 67 -1.66 5.76 12.57
N VAL A 68 -2.97 5.55 12.46
CA VAL A 68 -3.55 4.63 11.48
C VAL A 68 -4.21 5.41 10.35
N ILE A 69 -3.79 5.12 9.11
CA ILE A 69 -4.38 5.68 7.90
C ILE A 69 -5.03 4.56 7.09
N SER A 70 -6.25 4.81 6.62
CA SER A 70 -6.99 3.89 5.76
C SER A 70 -7.06 4.40 4.32
N SER A 71 -6.94 3.49 3.35
CA SER A 71 -7.15 3.75 1.93
C SER A 71 -8.10 2.72 1.34
N ARG A 72 -8.84 3.11 0.29
CA ARG A 72 -9.69 2.21 -0.51
C ARG A 72 -9.51 2.46 -2.00
N LYS A 73 -9.48 1.39 -2.78
CA LYS A 73 -9.49 1.43 -4.26
C LYS A 73 -10.38 0.35 -4.83
N SER A 74 -11.00 0.64 -5.96
CA SER A 74 -11.75 -0.34 -6.73
C SER A 74 -11.20 -0.47 -8.15
N GLY A 75 -11.21 -1.68 -8.68
CA GLY A 75 -10.72 -1.96 -10.01
C GLY A 75 -10.90 -3.43 -10.42
N LYS A 76 -10.69 -3.70 -11.72
CA LYS A 76 -10.78 -5.05 -12.30
C LYS A 76 -9.48 -5.84 -12.18
N ASP A 77 -8.34 -5.16 -12.25
CA ASP A 77 -7.03 -5.78 -12.01
C ASP A 77 -6.74 -5.75 -10.51
N ILE A 78 -6.88 -6.91 -9.86
CA ILE A 78 -6.69 -7.03 -8.41
C ILE A 78 -5.26 -6.64 -8.03
N VAL A 79 -4.24 -7.06 -8.79
CA VAL A 79 -2.85 -6.79 -8.43
C VAL A 79 -2.56 -5.29 -8.46
N VAL A 80 -2.95 -4.62 -9.54
CA VAL A 80 -2.76 -3.17 -9.68
C VAL A 80 -3.58 -2.40 -8.63
N THR A 81 -4.83 -2.80 -8.42
CA THR A 81 -5.72 -2.17 -7.43
C THR A 81 -5.15 -2.29 -6.02
N SER A 82 -4.60 -3.44 -5.66
CA SER A 82 -3.95 -3.68 -4.37
C SER A 82 -2.73 -2.78 -4.17
N VAL A 83 -1.87 -2.68 -5.18
CA VAL A 83 -0.67 -1.83 -5.13
C VAL A 83 -1.07 -0.37 -4.95
N GLN A 84 -2.02 0.12 -5.72
CA GLN A 84 -2.49 1.50 -5.63
C GLN A 84 -3.09 1.82 -4.26
N ALA A 85 -3.90 0.92 -3.70
CA ALA A 85 -4.48 1.12 -2.36
C ALA A 85 -3.41 1.27 -1.28
N VAL A 86 -2.37 0.44 -1.32
CA VAL A 86 -1.26 0.50 -0.36
C VAL A 86 -0.40 1.75 -0.55
N ILE A 87 -0.03 2.10 -1.77
CA ILE A 87 0.77 3.29 -2.05
C ILE A 87 0.02 4.56 -1.61
N ASP A 88 -1.28 4.66 -1.87
CA ASP A 88 -2.09 5.79 -1.41
C ASP A 88 -2.12 5.91 0.11
N ALA A 89 -2.22 4.78 0.83
CA ALA A 89 -2.18 4.78 2.30
C ALA A 89 -0.82 5.25 2.83
N ILE A 90 0.28 4.74 2.26
CA ILE A 90 1.65 5.11 2.64
C ILE A 90 1.90 6.60 2.35
N ASN A 91 1.58 7.07 1.14
CA ASN A 91 1.76 8.47 0.75
C ASN A 91 0.97 9.42 1.66
N THR A 92 -0.27 9.06 1.99
CA THR A 92 -1.11 9.86 2.90
C THR A 92 -0.52 9.91 4.30
N SER A 93 -0.01 8.78 4.82
CA SER A 93 0.68 8.73 6.11
C SER A 93 1.95 9.59 6.11
N MET A 94 2.77 9.51 5.05
CA MET A 94 3.97 10.34 4.92
C MET A 94 3.65 11.83 4.83
N LEU A 95 2.63 12.20 4.04
CA LEU A 95 2.19 13.59 3.91
C LEU A 95 1.69 14.15 5.24
N LYS A 96 0.89 13.37 5.99
CA LYS A 96 0.43 13.74 7.32
C LYS A 96 1.62 14.04 8.24
N ASN A 97 2.59 13.14 8.28
CA ASN A 97 3.81 13.32 9.07
C ASN A 97 4.60 14.56 8.66
N LEU A 98 4.71 14.88 7.36
CA LEU A 98 5.36 16.12 6.92
C LEU A 98 4.65 17.36 7.48
N ILE A 99 3.31 17.41 7.35
CA ILE A 99 2.51 18.56 7.81
C ILE A 99 2.59 18.72 9.33
N GLU A 100 2.60 17.63 10.09
CA GLU A 100 2.71 17.67 11.56
C GLU A 100 4.10 18.12 12.04
N ASN A 101 5.18 17.83 11.29
CA ASN A 101 6.54 18.27 11.63
C ASN A 101 6.84 19.74 11.24
N GLU A 102 6.01 20.36 10.39
CA GLU A 102 6.14 21.78 10.02
C GLU A 102 5.41 22.73 10.99
N ASN A 103 4.62 22.19 11.93
CA ASN A 103 3.88 22.95 12.96
C ASN A 103 4.53 22.85 14.34
#